data_AF-A0A2W2E1B0-F1
#
_entry.id   AF-A0A2W2E1B0-F1
#
_cell.length_a   1.000
_cell.length_b   1.000
_cell.length_c   1.000
_cell.angle_alpha   90.00
_cell.angle_beta   90.00
_cell.angle_gamma   90.00
#
_symmetry.space_group_name_H-M   'P 1'
#
loop_
_entity.id
_entity.type
_entity.pdbx_description
1 polymer ?
#
loop_
_entity_poly.entity_id
_entity_poly.type
_entity_poly.pdbx_seq_one_letter_code
_entity_poly.pdbx_strand_id
1 'polypeptide(L)'
;MDRATLAAAARYFPLVGYARPAYPPLRDRVAEIAGIVEDAAQPGADRLHGGAHALNKAALLASDCGLPDLARDLCLQHIDIYRQGGRPLTAHEARYMLEPVHNLARLQIRADAGEPAMRLLDAMYRAAVHGTDLVVEGRTLPLTGVTGTREERYKLHEWAWRQYVADGIRTLTLAGRWDEAVTHAKAHRGIGDHLMEGRQAVIVAHCLRGATQAARDVLEESAITQPWERQVAGCLRALCADDTAESRHVRVMVDLFRSAKPAPDFMVFRARLGLTVATIAQSSDPDAAGRVRAQVAAEVIESGDGYAARDILRHPLAYEAHRDALAGIVASSGLRAGIIPAPLLDTLTCSAKTACELLTAALRRA
;
A
#
# COMPACT_ATOMS: atom_id res chain seq x y z
N MET A 1 -19.21 10.31 20.93
CA MET A 1 -18.89 9.04 20.24
C MET A 1 -18.41 7.97 21.22
N ASP A 2 -18.95 6.74 21.15
CA ASP A 2 -18.51 5.65 22.01
C ASP A 2 -17.13 5.07 21.61
N ARG A 3 -16.43 4.46 22.58
CA ARG A 3 -15.06 3.95 22.40
C ARG A 3 -14.98 2.77 21.42
N ALA A 4 -16.04 1.98 21.28
CA ALA A 4 -16.06 0.83 20.37
C ALA A 4 -16.15 1.28 18.92
N THR A 5 -17.00 2.27 18.64
CA THR A 5 -17.13 2.91 17.32
C THR A 5 -15.82 3.59 16.92
N LEU A 6 -15.17 4.31 17.84
CA LEU A 6 -13.86 4.92 17.59
C LEU A 6 -12.79 3.87 17.26
N ALA A 7 -12.70 2.79 18.04
CA ALA A 7 -11.74 1.72 17.79
C ALA A 7 -12.00 0.99 16.46
N ALA A 8 -13.27 0.76 16.12
CA ALA A 8 -13.68 0.18 14.85
C ALA A 8 -13.31 1.10 13.68
N ALA A 9 -13.61 2.40 13.77
CA ALA A 9 -13.26 3.38 12.74
C ALA A 9 -11.74 3.49 12.56
N ALA A 10 -10.97 3.52 13.65
CA ALA A 10 -9.52 3.56 13.62
C ALA A 10 -8.93 2.37 12.84
N ARG A 11 -9.45 1.16 13.05
CA ARG A 11 -8.98 -0.07 12.38
C ARG A 11 -9.03 0.02 10.84
N TYR A 12 -10.00 0.75 10.28
CA TYR A 12 -10.19 0.89 8.83
C TYR A 12 -9.79 2.26 8.29
N PHE A 13 -9.26 3.14 9.15
CA PHE A 13 -9.00 4.53 8.82
C PHE A 13 -8.08 4.64 7.59
N PRO A 14 -8.41 5.48 6.60
CA PRO A 14 -7.71 5.51 5.33
C PRO A 14 -6.39 6.29 5.43
N LEU A 15 -5.37 5.66 6.03
CA LEU A 15 -3.99 6.14 6.10
C LEU A 15 -3.29 6.07 4.73
N VAL A 16 -3.90 6.56 3.66
CA VAL A 16 -3.32 6.48 2.31
C VAL A 16 -3.26 7.88 1.72
N GLY A 17 -2.04 8.33 1.42
CA GLY A 17 -1.78 9.56 0.67
C GLY A 17 -1.44 9.35 -0.82
N TYR A 18 -1.63 8.15 -1.37
CA TYR A 18 -1.15 7.82 -2.73
C TYR A 18 -2.17 7.06 -3.59
N ALA A 19 -2.14 7.38 -4.88
CA ALA A 19 -2.82 6.63 -5.93
C ALA A 19 -2.37 5.16 -5.93
N ARG A 20 -3.33 4.25 -6.07
CA ARG A 20 -3.10 2.84 -6.37
C ARG A 20 -3.84 2.52 -7.68
N PRO A 21 -3.12 2.10 -8.72
CA PRO A 21 -3.75 1.63 -9.95
C PRO A 21 -4.82 0.59 -9.64
N ALA A 22 -5.86 0.56 -10.48
CA ALA A 22 -6.91 -0.41 -10.39
C ALA A 22 -6.36 -1.84 -10.30
N TYR A 23 -7.10 -2.71 -9.64
CA TYR A 23 -6.76 -4.12 -9.51
C TYR A 23 -7.62 -5.02 -10.41
N PRO A 24 -7.19 -5.25 -11.67
CA PRO A 24 -8.00 -5.95 -12.67
C PRO A 24 -8.00 -7.48 -12.48
N PRO A 25 -8.83 -8.21 -13.25
CA PRO A 25 -8.83 -9.66 -13.29
C PRO A 25 -7.44 -10.29 -13.45
N LEU A 26 -7.27 -11.50 -12.88
CA LEU A 26 -5.98 -12.20 -12.85
C LEU A 26 -5.39 -12.38 -14.25
N ARG A 27 -6.23 -12.72 -15.24
CA ARG A 27 -5.81 -12.91 -16.63
C ARG A 27 -5.13 -11.66 -17.20
N ASP A 28 -5.71 -10.49 -16.96
CA ASP A 28 -5.23 -9.22 -17.52
C ASP A 28 -3.88 -8.85 -16.90
N ARG A 29 -3.69 -9.15 -15.61
CA ARG A 29 -2.43 -8.92 -14.91
C ARG A 29 -1.31 -9.85 -15.39
N VAL A 30 -1.63 -11.11 -15.69
CA VAL A 30 -0.66 -12.05 -16.30
C VAL A 30 -0.31 -11.59 -17.72
N ALA A 31 -1.29 -11.17 -18.51
CA ALA A 31 -1.06 -10.63 -19.85
C ALA A 31 -0.22 -9.34 -19.82
N GLU A 32 -0.45 -8.45 -18.85
CA GLU A 32 0.36 -7.24 -18.65
C GLU A 32 1.84 -7.59 -18.38
N ILE A 33 2.10 -8.58 -17.53
CA ILE A 33 3.47 -9.04 -17.24
C ILE A 33 4.13 -9.60 -18.50
N ALA A 34 3.39 -10.39 -19.30
CA ALA A 34 3.89 -10.89 -20.57
C ALA A 34 4.21 -9.76 -21.55
N GLY A 35 3.32 -8.77 -21.69
CA GLY A 35 3.53 -7.60 -22.55
C GLY A 35 4.78 -6.79 -22.15
N ILE A 36 5.00 -6.55 -20.86
CA ILE A 36 6.21 -5.85 -20.37
C ILE A 36 7.48 -6.58 -20.82
N VAL A 37 7.49 -7.91 -20.76
CA VAL A 37 8.64 -8.72 -21.16
C VAL A 37 8.85 -8.68 -22.68
N GLU A 38 7.76 -8.75 -23.45
CA GLU A 38 7.81 -8.63 -24.92
C GLU A 38 8.33 -7.27 -25.37
N ASP A 39 7.89 -6.19 -24.73
CA ASP A 39 8.36 -4.83 -24.98
C ASP A 39 9.84 -4.68 -24.60
N ALA A 40 10.24 -5.21 -23.44
CA ALA A 40 11.62 -5.16 -22.97
C ALA A 40 12.58 -6.00 -23.84
N ALA A 41 12.08 -7.01 -24.54
CA ALA A 41 12.88 -7.82 -25.46
C ALA A 41 13.22 -7.07 -26.77
N GLN A 42 12.48 -6.01 -27.11
CA GLN A 42 12.68 -5.28 -28.36
C GLN A 42 14.08 -4.62 -28.45
N PRO A 43 14.63 -4.45 -29.66
CA PRO A 43 15.87 -3.72 -29.85
C PRO A 43 15.78 -2.28 -29.32
N GLY A 44 16.79 -1.87 -28.53
CA GLY A 44 16.84 -0.51 -27.95
C GLY A 44 16.01 -0.29 -26.69
N ALA A 45 15.22 -1.27 -26.25
CA ALA A 45 14.47 -1.19 -25.00
C ALA A 45 15.39 -1.24 -23.76
N ASP A 46 14.94 -0.62 -22.67
CA ASP A 46 15.58 -0.73 -21.36
C ASP A 46 15.28 -2.09 -20.72
N ARG A 47 16.12 -3.07 -21.08
CA ARG A 47 16.03 -4.46 -20.58
C ARG A 47 16.16 -4.57 -19.07
N LEU A 48 16.91 -3.66 -18.45
CA LEU A 48 17.11 -3.70 -17.00
C LEU A 48 15.82 -3.27 -16.31
N HIS A 49 15.27 -2.12 -16.69
CA HIS A 49 14.00 -1.65 -16.14
C HIS A 49 12.88 -2.65 -16.42
N GLY A 50 12.72 -3.07 -17.68
CA GLY A 50 11.64 -3.97 -18.09
C GLY A 50 11.70 -5.33 -17.40
N GLY A 51 12.88 -5.95 -17.33
CA GLY A 51 13.10 -7.21 -16.63
C GLY A 51 12.80 -7.10 -15.13
N ALA A 52 13.32 -6.06 -14.46
CA ALA A 52 13.07 -5.83 -13.05
C ALA A 52 11.59 -5.56 -12.75
N HIS A 53 10.93 -4.77 -13.61
CA HIS A 53 9.52 -4.43 -13.48
C HIS A 53 8.61 -5.65 -13.61
N ALA A 54 8.87 -6.52 -14.60
CA ALA A 54 8.15 -7.77 -14.79
C ALA A 54 8.31 -8.73 -13.60
N LEU A 55 9.54 -8.91 -13.09
CA LEU A 55 9.80 -9.75 -11.91
C LEU A 55 9.11 -9.22 -10.66
N ASN A 56 9.17 -7.90 -10.44
CA ASN A 56 8.48 -7.25 -9.34
C ASN A 56 6.96 -7.47 -9.40
N LYS A 57 6.34 -7.29 -10.58
CA LYS A 57 4.91 -7.57 -10.78
C LYS A 57 4.55 -9.04 -10.61
N ALA A 58 5.40 -9.96 -11.09
CA ALA A 58 5.17 -11.41 -10.94
C ALA A 58 5.15 -11.83 -9.47
N ALA A 59 6.11 -11.34 -8.67
CA ALA A 59 6.14 -11.60 -7.23
C ALA A 59 4.91 -11.03 -6.50
N LEU A 60 4.49 -9.81 -6.85
CA LEU A 60 3.27 -9.19 -6.29
C LEU A 60 2.01 -9.98 -6.67
N LEU A 61 1.91 -10.46 -7.92
CA LEU A 61 0.80 -11.29 -8.37
C LEU A 61 0.73 -12.60 -7.61
N ALA A 62 1.84 -13.33 -7.47
CA ALA A 62 1.89 -14.55 -6.66
C ALA A 62 1.49 -14.28 -5.19
N SER A 63 1.99 -13.19 -4.61
CA SER A 63 1.64 -12.76 -3.24
C SER A 63 0.14 -12.53 -3.09
N ASP A 64 -0.46 -11.90 -4.09
CA ASP A 64 -1.88 -11.60 -4.07
C ASP A 64 -2.75 -12.83 -4.25
N CYS A 65 -2.30 -13.79 -5.07
CA CYS A 65 -2.96 -15.07 -5.23
C CYS A 65 -2.89 -15.95 -3.97
N GLY A 66 -2.16 -15.52 -2.93
CA GLY A 66 -1.99 -16.31 -1.72
C GLY A 66 -0.96 -17.43 -1.88
N LEU A 67 0.03 -17.23 -2.75
CA LEU A 67 1.15 -18.13 -2.98
C LEU A 67 2.44 -17.49 -2.39
N PRO A 68 2.59 -17.42 -1.06
CA PRO A 68 3.69 -16.71 -0.42
C PRO A 68 5.05 -17.30 -0.76
N ASP A 69 5.15 -18.62 -0.91
CA ASP A 69 6.41 -19.30 -1.25
C ASP A 69 6.84 -18.97 -2.68
N LEU A 70 5.93 -19.04 -3.65
CA LEU A 70 6.22 -18.62 -5.03
C LEU A 70 6.61 -17.13 -5.10
N ALA A 71 5.90 -16.26 -4.37
CA ALA A 71 6.21 -14.83 -4.33
C ALA A 71 7.60 -14.56 -3.75
N ARG A 72 7.96 -15.29 -2.69
CA ARG A 72 9.27 -15.26 -2.04
C ARG A 72 10.35 -15.76 -3.00
N ASP A 73 10.14 -16.89 -3.65
CA ASP A 73 11.10 -17.46 -4.61
C ASP A 73 11.37 -16.49 -5.78
N LEU A 74 10.32 -15.86 -6.31
CA LEU A 74 10.47 -14.82 -7.35
C LEU A 74 11.27 -13.61 -6.85
N CYS A 75 11.04 -13.15 -5.61
CA CYS A 75 11.84 -12.07 -5.03
C CYS A 75 13.31 -12.47 -4.84
N LEU A 76 13.57 -13.68 -4.36
CA LEU A 76 14.93 -14.18 -4.14
C LEU A 76 15.68 -14.41 -5.46
N GLN A 77 15.01 -14.94 -6.49
CA GLN A 77 15.56 -15.04 -7.84
C GLN A 77 15.93 -13.67 -8.40
N HIS A 78 15.06 -12.68 -8.23
CA HIS A 78 15.32 -11.30 -8.64
C HIS A 78 16.54 -10.70 -7.92
N ILE A 79 16.63 -10.90 -6.60
CA ILE A 79 17.78 -10.49 -5.78
C ILE A 79 19.07 -11.15 -6.29
N ASP A 80 19.05 -12.46 -6.54
CA ASP A 80 20.24 -13.22 -6.91
C ASP A 80 20.83 -12.79 -8.26
N ILE A 81 20.02 -12.26 -9.18
CA ILE A 81 20.50 -11.68 -10.44
C ILE A 81 21.44 -10.50 -10.21
N TYR A 82 21.09 -9.57 -9.31
CA TYR A 82 21.96 -8.43 -8.98
C TYR A 82 23.22 -8.86 -8.22
N ARG A 83 23.13 -9.89 -7.39
CA ARG A 83 24.29 -10.43 -6.65
C ARG A 83 25.32 -11.07 -7.55
N GLN A 84 24.85 -11.72 -8.61
CA GLN A 84 25.70 -12.36 -9.62
C GLN A 84 26.14 -11.35 -10.68
N GLY A 85 25.50 -10.19 -10.76
CA GLY A 85 25.90 -9.07 -11.60
C GLY A 85 27.20 -8.45 -11.10
N GLY A 86 28.20 -8.37 -11.97
CA GLY A 86 29.52 -7.79 -11.63
C GLY A 86 29.62 -6.28 -11.85
N ARG A 87 28.62 -5.65 -12.49
CA ARG A 87 28.69 -4.24 -12.83
C ARG A 87 28.19 -3.34 -11.70
N PRO A 88 28.82 -2.16 -11.49
CA PRO A 88 28.25 -1.13 -10.64
C PRO A 88 26.86 -0.71 -11.12
N LEU A 89 25.95 -0.49 -10.17
CA LEU A 89 24.61 0.05 -10.43
C LEU A 89 24.63 1.57 -10.29
N THR A 90 23.79 2.27 -11.05
CA THR A 90 23.44 3.66 -10.72
C THR A 90 22.49 3.71 -9.53
N ALA A 91 22.37 4.86 -8.85
CA ALA A 91 21.42 5.03 -7.76
C ALA A 91 19.96 4.79 -8.20
N HIS A 92 19.65 5.06 -9.46
CA HIS A 92 18.36 4.72 -10.05
C HIS A 92 18.18 3.21 -10.20
N GLU A 93 19.18 2.50 -10.70
CA GLU A 93 19.12 1.04 -10.88
C GLU A 93 19.15 0.28 -9.54
N ALA A 94 19.84 0.81 -8.54
CA ALA A 94 19.85 0.27 -7.19
C ALA A 94 18.44 0.22 -6.58
N ARG A 95 17.54 1.12 -6.97
CA ARG A 95 16.13 1.04 -6.58
C ARG A 95 15.49 -0.26 -7.08
N TYR A 96 15.71 -0.65 -8.33
CA TYR A 96 15.14 -1.89 -8.89
C TYR A 96 15.61 -3.13 -8.11
N MET A 97 16.88 -3.13 -7.68
CA MET A 97 17.44 -4.16 -6.81
C MET A 97 16.79 -4.20 -5.42
N LEU A 98 16.31 -3.07 -4.89
CA LEU A 98 15.66 -2.98 -3.58
C LEU A 98 14.15 -3.22 -3.60
N GLU A 99 13.48 -3.08 -4.75
CA GLU A 99 12.05 -3.40 -4.91
C GLU A 99 11.67 -4.83 -4.47
N PRO A 100 12.40 -5.92 -4.81
CA PRO A 100 12.09 -7.26 -4.28
C PRO A 100 12.28 -7.35 -2.75
N VAL A 101 13.19 -6.57 -2.15
CA VAL A 101 13.36 -6.52 -0.68
C VAL A 101 12.14 -5.89 -0.02
N HIS A 102 11.63 -4.79 -0.60
CA HIS A 102 10.39 -4.17 -0.16
C HIS A 102 9.21 -5.14 -0.24
N ASN A 103 9.12 -5.93 -1.32
CA ASN A 103 8.10 -6.97 -1.45
C ASN A 103 8.20 -8.07 -0.39
N LEU A 104 9.42 -8.51 -0.03
CA LEU A 104 9.62 -9.48 1.06
C LEU A 104 9.09 -8.93 2.39
N ALA A 105 9.34 -7.65 2.70
CA ALA A 105 8.75 -7.02 3.89
C ALA A 105 7.21 -6.98 3.82
N ARG A 106 6.63 -6.66 2.66
CA ARG A 106 5.18 -6.66 2.46
C ARG A 106 4.57 -8.07 2.57
N LEU A 107 5.29 -9.11 2.17
CA LEU A 107 4.90 -10.51 2.40
C LEU A 107 4.84 -10.82 3.89
N GLN A 108 5.86 -10.42 4.66
CA GLN A 108 5.90 -10.59 6.11
C GLN A 108 4.75 -9.85 6.81
N ILE A 109 4.45 -8.60 6.42
CA ILE A 109 3.29 -7.85 6.94
C ILE A 109 1.98 -8.59 6.66
N ARG A 110 1.81 -9.16 5.46
CA ARG A 110 0.59 -9.94 5.12
C ARG A 110 0.44 -11.22 5.92
N ALA A 111 1.55 -11.79 6.37
CA ALA A 111 1.61 -12.99 7.22
C ALA A 111 1.57 -12.66 8.72
N ASP A 112 1.21 -11.43 9.10
CA ASP A 112 1.18 -10.94 10.49
C ASP A 112 2.56 -10.93 11.18
N ALA A 113 3.64 -11.01 10.40
CA ALA A 113 5.02 -10.92 10.85
C ALA A 113 5.53 -9.47 10.78
N GLY A 114 4.85 -8.56 11.50
CA GLY A 114 5.11 -7.12 11.44
C GLY A 114 6.52 -6.70 11.91
N GLU A 115 7.02 -7.29 13.00
CA GLU A 115 8.35 -6.96 13.53
C GLU A 115 9.50 -7.38 12.60
N PRO A 116 9.55 -8.62 12.06
CA PRO A 116 10.50 -8.97 11.00
C PRO A 116 10.47 -8.01 9.81
N ALA A 117 9.27 -7.62 9.37
CA ALA A 117 9.11 -6.69 8.25
C ALA A 117 9.72 -5.32 8.53
N MET A 118 9.46 -4.77 9.72
CA MET A 118 10.04 -3.50 10.14
C MET A 118 11.57 -3.55 10.21
N ARG A 119 12.15 -4.64 10.73
CA ARG A 119 13.61 -4.80 10.75
C ARG A 119 14.21 -4.85 9.35
N LEU A 120 13.54 -5.52 8.40
CA LEU A 120 13.98 -5.57 7.01
C LEU A 120 13.91 -4.20 6.33
N LEU A 121 12.84 -3.43 6.57
CA LEU A 121 12.69 -2.08 6.03
C LEU A 121 13.70 -1.10 6.63
N ASP A 122 13.98 -1.18 7.94
CA ASP A 122 15.03 -0.38 8.58
C ASP A 122 16.41 -0.72 8.02
N ALA A 123 16.73 -2.02 7.87
CA ALA A 123 17.98 -2.45 7.26
C ALA A 123 18.14 -1.93 5.82
N MET A 124 17.08 -2.04 5.00
CA MET A 124 17.05 -1.49 3.64
C MET A 124 17.26 0.03 3.63
N TYR A 125 16.57 0.77 4.50
CA TYR A 125 16.69 2.21 4.62
C TYR A 125 18.11 2.64 5.03
N ARG A 126 18.67 2.02 6.08
CA ARG A 126 20.04 2.29 6.54
C ARG A 126 21.07 1.98 5.47
N ALA A 127 20.93 0.85 4.79
CA ALA A 127 21.84 0.45 3.72
C ALA A 127 21.84 1.46 2.57
N ALA A 128 20.66 1.94 2.16
CA ALA A 128 20.55 3.00 1.17
C ALA A 128 21.20 4.30 1.65
N VAL A 129 20.92 4.75 2.88
CA VAL A 129 21.45 6.02 3.43
C VAL A 129 22.96 6.02 3.61
N HIS A 130 23.52 4.91 4.10
CA HIS A 130 24.94 4.82 4.42
C HIS A 130 25.79 4.31 3.25
N GLY A 131 25.16 3.87 2.15
CA GLY A 131 25.88 3.27 1.04
C GLY A 131 26.63 2.01 1.48
N THR A 132 25.98 1.16 2.27
CA THR A 132 26.56 -0.10 2.76
C THR A 132 25.77 -1.27 2.23
N ASP A 133 26.43 -2.40 2.01
CA ASP A 133 25.76 -3.60 1.52
C ASP A 133 24.63 -4.07 2.44
N LEU A 134 23.56 -4.58 1.83
CA LEU A 134 22.37 -5.05 2.53
C LEU A 134 22.36 -6.58 2.57
N VAL A 135 22.20 -7.16 3.75
CA VAL A 135 22.05 -8.63 3.89
C VAL A 135 20.56 -8.98 4.00
N VAL A 136 20.08 -9.76 3.04
CA VAL A 136 18.71 -10.28 3.00
C VAL A 136 18.78 -11.81 3.03
N GLU A 137 18.45 -12.42 4.16
CA GLU A 137 18.38 -13.89 4.28
C GLU A 137 19.66 -14.60 3.82
N GLY A 138 20.81 -14.10 4.29
CA GLY A 138 22.13 -14.61 3.93
C GLY A 138 22.64 -14.15 2.55
N ARG A 139 21.87 -13.34 1.82
CA ARG A 139 22.23 -12.81 0.51
C ARG A 139 22.68 -11.36 0.63
N THR A 140 23.95 -11.10 0.35
CA THR A 140 24.51 -9.74 0.31
C THR A 140 24.18 -9.07 -1.02
N LEU A 141 23.47 -7.95 -0.96
CA LEU A 141 23.17 -7.04 -2.08
C LEU A 141 24.19 -5.89 -2.11
N PRO A 142 24.85 -5.64 -3.25
CA PRO A 142 25.92 -4.65 -3.35
C PRO A 142 25.36 -3.22 -3.45
N LEU A 143 25.44 -2.46 -2.36
CA LEU A 143 25.09 -1.03 -2.35
C LEU A 143 26.32 -0.12 -2.23
N THR A 144 27.44 -0.65 -1.75
CA THR A 144 28.68 0.11 -1.53
C THR A 144 29.26 0.71 -2.82
N GLY A 145 29.03 0.06 -3.96
CA GLY A 145 29.52 0.48 -5.27
C GLY A 145 28.53 1.30 -6.11
N VAL A 146 27.41 1.76 -5.53
CA VAL A 146 26.38 2.48 -6.28
C VAL A 146 26.90 3.85 -6.76
N THR A 147 26.82 4.06 -8.07
CA THR A 147 27.27 5.27 -8.77
C THR A 147 26.13 6.27 -8.96
N GLY A 148 26.48 7.50 -9.32
CA GLY A 148 25.52 8.58 -9.59
C GLY A 148 25.89 9.88 -8.91
N THR A 149 25.10 10.90 -9.17
CA THR A 149 25.18 12.22 -8.53
C THR A 149 24.67 12.19 -7.10
N ARG A 150 24.94 13.26 -6.35
CA ARG A 150 24.37 13.43 -5.01
C ARG A 150 22.83 13.49 -5.04
N GLU A 151 22.26 14.09 -6.08
CA GLU A 151 20.81 14.20 -6.24
C GLU A 151 20.17 12.83 -6.50
N GLU A 152 20.77 12.00 -7.34
CA GLU A 152 20.26 10.66 -7.62
C GLU A 152 20.34 9.75 -6.39
N ARG A 153 21.44 9.83 -5.62
CA ARG A 153 21.53 9.14 -4.32
C ARG A 153 20.47 9.65 -3.34
N TYR A 154 20.23 10.96 -3.29
CA TYR A 154 19.16 11.52 -2.46
C TYR A 154 17.78 10.96 -2.86
N LYS A 155 17.48 10.81 -4.16
CA LYS A 155 16.23 10.19 -4.62
C LYS A 155 16.09 8.73 -4.17
N LEU A 156 17.20 7.97 -4.17
CA LEU A 156 17.21 6.60 -3.63
C LEU A 156 16.93 6.58 -2.11
N HIS A 157 17.61 7.45 -1.36
CA HIS A 157 17.41 7.58 0.09
C HIS A 157 15.96 7.98 0.41
N GLU A 158 15.43 8.97 -0.30
CA GLU A 158 14.06 9.44 -0.14
C GLU A 158 13.06 8.34 -0.45
N TRP A 159 13.26 7.58 -1.52
CA TRP A 159 12.40 6.45 -1.85
C TRP A 159 12.40 5.39 -0.74
N ALA A 160 13.58 4.98 -0.25
CA ALA A 160 13.71 3.97 0.81
C ALA A 160 13.11 4.46 2.13
N TRP A 161 13.35 5.73 2.47
CA TRP A 161 12.76 6.40 3.63
C TRP A 161 11.24 6.41 3.56
N ARG A 162 10.65 6.79 2.42
CA ARG A 162 9.19 6.80 2.22
C ARG A 162 8.59 5.42 2.45
N GLN A 163 9.22 4.35 1.94
CA GLN A 163 8.73 2.98 2.17
C GLN A 163 8.79 2.61 3.66
N TYR A 164 9.92 2.87 4.31
CA TYR A 164 10.11 2.53 5.73
C TYR A 164 9.15 3.29 6.66
N VAL A 165 8.95 4.59 6.42
CA VAL A 165 8.01 5.39 7.22
C VAL A 165 6.57 4.94 6.98
N ALA A 166 6.12 4.87 5.72
CA ALA A 166 4.73 4.57 5.39
C ALA A 166 4.33 3.15 5.82
N ASP A 167 5.13 2.14 5.49
CA ASP A 167 4.82 0.75 5.86
C ASP A 167 5.07 0.47 7.34
N GLY A 168 5.99 1.19 8.00
CA GLY A 168 6.16 1.11 9.45
C GLY A 168 4.94 1.65 10.21
N ILE A 169 4.44 2.84 9.84
CA ILE A 169 3.19 3.39 10.38
C ILE A 169 2.05 2.40 10.14
N ARG A 170 1.89 1.94 8.90
CA ARG A 170 0.82 1.01 8.54
C ARG A 170 0.88 -0.27 9.36
N THR A 171 2.05 -0.88 9.50
CA THR A 171 2.25 -2.12 10.28
C THR A 171 1.82 -1.93 11.73
N LEU A 172 2.26 -0.85 12.37
CA LEU A 172 1.92 -0.54 13.76
C LEU A 172 0.42 -0.25 13.93
N THR A 173 -0.19 0.52 13.03
CA THR A 173 -1.63 0.83 13.09
C THR A 173 -2.53 -0.39 12.83
N LEU A 174 -2.11 -1.32 11.96
CA LEU A 174 -2.82 -2.58 11.74
C LEU A 174 -2.85 -3.46 13.00
N ALA A 175 -1.80 -3.39 13.82
CA ALA A 175 -1.72 -4.04 15.13
C ALA A 175 -2.41 -3.24 16.25
N GLY A 176 -3.07 -2.11 15.95
CA GLY A 176 -3.68 -1.22 16.93
C GLY A 176 -2.69 -0.40 17.77
N ARG A 177 -1.38 -0.45 17.46
CA ARG A 177 -0.29 0.22 18.19
C ARG A 177 -0.10 1.67 17.72
N TRP A 178 -1.15 2.48 17.87
CA TRP A 178 -1.18 3.87 17.35
C TRP A 178 -0.12 4.78 17.98
N ASP A 179 0.14 4.64 19.28
CA ASP A 179 1.17 5.43 19.98
C ASP A 179 2.58 5.14 19.46
N GLU A 180 2.84 3.88 19.12
CA GLU A 180 4.09 3.45 18.54
C GLU A 180 4.21 3.90 17.08
N ALA A 181 3.11 3.89 16.33
CA ALA A 181 3.07 4.47 15.00
C ALA A 181 3.43 5.97 15.01
N VAL A 182 2.94 6.72 16.00
CA VAL A 182 3.32 8.12 16.21
C VAL A 182 4.80 8.25 16.59
N THR A 183 5.30 7.39 17.46
CA THR A 183 6.71 7.38 17.87
C THR A 183 7.63 7.10 16.68
N HIS A 184 7.28 6.11 15.85
CA HIS A 184 7.96 5.79 14.60
C HIS A 184 7.95 6.96 13.62
N ALA A 185 6.77 7.56 13.39
CA ALA A 185 6.65 8.73 12.52
C ALA A 185 7.50 9.91 13.02
N LYS A 186 7.51 10.19 14.33
CA LYS A 186 8.34 11.24 14.94
C LYS A 186 9.84 10.98 14.75
N ALA A 187 10.29 9.78 15.11
CA ALA A 187 11.70 9.40 15.05
C ALA A 187 12.29 9.55 13.64
N HIS A 188 11.45 9.35 12.62
CA HIS A 188 11.86 9.39 11.22
C HIS A 188 11.32 10.61 10.45
N ARG A 189 10.87 11.67 11.15
CA ARG A 189 10.36 12.92 10.55
C ARG A 189 9.23 12.70 9.53
N GLY A 190 8.41 11.67 9.75
CA GLY A 190 7.23 11.31 8.95
C GLY A 190 5.97 12.12 9.25
N ILE A 191 6.05 13.14 10.11
CA ILE A 191 4.93 14.05 10.42
C ILE A 191 5.20 15.38 9.71
N GLY A 192 4.62 15.53 8.53
CA GLY A 192 4.60 16.81 7.80
C GLY A 192 3.36 17.65 8.15
N ASP A 193 3.12 18.74 7.43
CA ASP A 193 1.97 19.64 7.66
C ASP A 193 0.68 19.15 7.03
N HIS A 194 0.80 18.37 5.96
CA HIS A 194 -0.33 17.75 5.26
C HIS A 194 -0.92 16.58 6.03
N LEU A 195 -2.18 16.23 5.74
CA LEU A 195 -2.88 15.09 6.34
C LEU A 195 -2.41 13.74 5.74
N MET A 196 -1.09 13.51 5.74
CA MET A 196 -0.46 12.25 5.39
C MET A 196 -0.49 11.26 6.57
N GLU A 197 0.03 10.05 6.38
CA GLU A 197 -0.08 8.93 7.31
C GLU A 197 0.38 9.28 8.74
N GLY A 198 1.52 9.98 8.87
CA GLY A 198 2.06 10.37 10.18
C GLY A 198 1.17 11.35 10.94
N ARG A 199 0.65 12.38 10.26
CA ARG A 199 -0.22 13.37 10.90
C ARG A 199 -1.60 12.80 11.23
N GLN A 200 -2.15 11.96 10.34
CA GLN A 200 -3.37 11.20 10.64
C GLN A 200 -3.19 10.30 11.87
N ALA A 201 -2.06 9.59 11.98
CA ALA A 201 -1.76 8.72 13.13
C ALA A 201 -1.71 9.51 14.45
N VAL A 202 -1.14 10.72 14.45
CA VAL A 202 -1.13 11.62 15.62
C VAL A 202 -2.55 11.92 16.09
N ILE A 203 -3.41 12.37 15.17
CA ILE A 203 -4.78 12.79 15.49
C ILE A 203 -5.59 11.60 16.02
N VAL A 204 -5.55 10.45 15.32
CA VAL A 204 -6.26 9.23 15.74
C VAL A 204 -5.76 8.75 17.10
N ALA A 205 -4.44 8.77 17.36
CA ALA A 205 -3.89 8.40 18.66
C ALA A 205 -4.37 9.33 19.79
N HIS A 206 -4.48 10.64 19.54
CA HIS A 206 -5.08 11.56 20.52
C HIS A 206 -6.54 11.23 20.80
N CYS A 207 -7.35 10.95 19.77
CA CYS A 207 -8.74 10.53 19.94
C CYS A 207 -8.85 9.25 20.78
N LEU A 208 -8.03 8.24 20.50
CA LEU A 208 -8.05 6.96 21.22
C LEU A 208 -7.69 7.10 22.71
N ARG A 209 -6.91 8.12 23.08
CA ARG A 209 -6.59 8.47 24.47
C ARG A 209 -7.61 9.41 25.13
N GLY A 210 -8.66 9.83 24.43
CA GLY A 210 -9.61 10.84 24.91
C GLY A 210 -9.04 12.26 24.97
N ALA A 211 -7.87 12.50 24.35
CA ALA A 211 -7.23 13.82 24.30
C ALA A 211 -7.81 14.65 23.15
N THR A 212 -9.13 14.85 23.16
CA THR A 212 -9.90 15.41 22.04
C THR A 212 -9.45 16.82 21.65
N GLN A 213 -9.12 17.68 22.61
CA GLN A 213 -8.63 19.03 22.31
C GLN A 213 -7.30 18.98 21.53
N ALA A 214 -6.33 18.20 22.02
CA ALA A 214 -5.05 18.04 21.32
C ALA A 214 -5.22 17.44 19.91
N ALA A 215 -6.20 16.56 19.70
CA ALA A 215 -6.53 16.05 18.37
C ALA A 215 -7.06 17.15 17.44
N ARG A 216 -7.89 18.08 17.96
CA ARG A 216 -8.43 19.23 17.22
C ARG A 216 -7.32 20.22 16.86
N ASP A 217 -6.46 20.55 17.81
CA ASP A 217 -5.36 21.51 17.61
C ASP A 217 -4.47 21.06 16.43
N VAL A 218 -4.04 19.79 16.43
CA VAL A 218 -3.23 19.23 15.33
C VAL A 218 -3.97 19.26 13.99
N LEU A 219 -5.29 19.02 14.00
CA LEU A 219 -6.13 19.05 12.79
C LEU A 219 -6.31 20.47 12.25
N GLU A 220 -6.46 21.47 13.12
CA GLU A 220 -6.58 22.88 12.75
C GLU A 220 -5.27 23.44 12.18
N GLU A 221 -4.14 22.99 12.71
CA GLU A 221 -2.80 23.31 12.19
C GLU A 221 -2.45 22.58 10.88
N SER A 222 -3.29 21.63 10.42
CA SER A 222 -2.99 20.83 9.22
C SER A 222 -3.22 21.61 7.92
N ALA A 223 -2.28 21.48 6.98
CA ALA A 223 -2.48 21.93 5.60
C ALA A 223 -3.44 20.97 4.87
N ILE A 224 -4.60 21.50 4.47
CA ILE A 224 -5.64 20.74 3.75
C ILE A 224 -5.84 21.40 2.38
N THR A 225 -5.13 20.91 1.36
CA THR A 225 -5.14 21.51 0.01
C THR A 225 -5.83 20.60 -1.01
N GLN A 226 -5.78 19.28 -0.81
CA GLN A 226 -6.30 18.29 -1.75
C GLN A 226 -7.76 17.88 -1.45
N PRO A 227 -8.55 17.50 -2.47
CA PRO A 227 -9.91 17.02 -2.27
C PRO A 227 -10.03 15.78 -1.35
N TRP A 228 -9.05 14.89 -1.39
CA TRP A 228 -9.02 13.71 -0.52
C TRP A 228 -8.72 14.09 0.94
N GLU A 229 -7.82 15.06 1.17
CA GLU A 229 -7.51 15.57 2.52
C GLU A 229 -8.75 16.18 3.18
N ARG A 230 -9.61 16.87 2.41
CA ARG A 230 -10.88 17.42 2.92
C ARG A 230 -11.82 16.34 3.44
N GLN A 231 -11.89 15.20 2.75
CA GLN A 231 -12.72 14.06 3.18
C GLN A 231 -12.14 13.39 4.43
N VAL A 232 -10.81 13.20 4.49
CA VAL A 232 -10.12 12.69 5.68
C VAL A 232 -10.34 13.64 6.87
N ALA A 233 -10.20 14.94 6.67
CA ALA A 233 -10.46 15.94 7.70
C ALA A 233 -11.91 15.90 8.20
N GLY A 234 -12.89 15.62 7.32
CA GLY A 234 -14.28 15.40 7.72
C GLY A 234 -14.42 14.24 8.71
N CYS A 235 -13.76 13.11 8.42
CA CYS A 235 -13.73 11.96 9.32
C CYS A 235 -13.03 12.29 10.65
N LEU A 236 -11.87 12.93 10.60
CA LEU A 236 -11.12 13.32 11.80
C LEU A 236 -11.92 14.30 12.66
N ARG A 237 -12.61 15.29 12.08
CA ARG A 237 -13.50 16.20 12.83
C ARG A 237 -14.62 15.45 13.55
N ALA A 238 -15.22 14.45 12.90
CA ALA A 238 -16.24 13.62 13.53
C ALA A 238 -15.68 12.76 14.66
N LEU A 239 -14.48 12.19 14.51
CA LEU A 239 -13.78 11.45 15.56
C LEU A 239 -13.38 12.35 16.75
N CYS A 240 -13.03 13.61 16.49
CA CYS A 240 -12.66 14.60 17.50
C CYS A 240 -13.87 15.38 18.06
N ALA A 241 -15.10 15.05 17.68
CA ALA A 241 -16.27 15.80 18.12
C ALA A 241 -16.58 15.52 19.59
N ASP A 242 -17.05 16.54 20.32
CA ASP A 242 -17.73 16.34 21.59
C ASP A 242 -19.20 16.00 21.32
N ASP A 243 -19.88 15.50 22.36
CA ASP A 243 -21.26 15.01 22.27
C ASP A 243 -22.25 16.09 21.76
N THR A 244 -21.94 17.37 21.95
CA THR A 244 -22.80 18.48 21.50
C THR A 244 -22.69 18.75 20.00
N ALA A 245 -21.52 18.47 19.42
CA ALA A 245 -21.22 18.76 18.02
C ALA A 245 -21.21 17.51 17.11
N GLU A 246 -21.24 16.31 17.69
CA GLU A 246 -21.13 15.01 17.01
C GLU A 246 -22.09 14.91 15.81
N SER A 247 -23.39 15.06 16.02
CA SER A 247 -24.41 14.93 14.95
C SER A 247 -24.23 15.94 13.81
N ARG A 248 -23.64 17.11 14.07
CA ARG A 248 -23.31 18.09 13.02
C ARG A 248 -22.09 17.64 12.22
N HIS A 249 -21.02 17.22 12.89
CA HIS A 249 -19.80 16.78 12.22
C HIS A 249 -20.01 15.49 11.42
N VAL A 250 -20.83 14.56 11.92
CA VAL A 250 -21.21 13.35 11.18
C VAL A 250 -21.96 13.69 9.89
N ARG A 251 -22.95 14.59 9.93
CA ARG A 251 -23.68 15.03 8.73
C ARG A 251 -22.75 15.64 7.69
N VAL A 252 -21.90 16.58 8.11
CA VAL A 252 -20.91 17.22 7.22
C VAL A 252 -19.96 16.19 6.60
N MET A 253 -19.47 15.23 7.39
CA MET A 253 -18.61 14.14 6.90
C MET A 253 -19.32 13.30 5.83
N VAL A 254 -20.58 12.90 6.08
CA VAL A 254 -21.39 12.13 5.12
C VAL A 254 -21.59 12.93 3.83
N ASP A 255 -21.94 14.20 3.92
CA ASP A 255 -22.18 15.05 2.74
C ASP A 255 -20.90 15.25 1.90
N LEU A 256 -19.75 15.44 2.56
CA LEU A 256 -18.45 15.53 1.89
C LEU A 256 -18.11 14.24 1.14
N PHE A 257 -18.36 13.08 1.74
CA PHE A 257 -18.10 11.80 1.08
C PHE A 257 -19.02 11.61 -0.13
N ARG A 258 -20.33 11.85 0.05
CA ARG A 258 -21.34 11.57 -0.98
C ARG A 258 -21.28 12.53 -2.17
N SER A 259 -20.86 13.77 -1.95
CA SER A 259 -20.70 14.78 -3.02
C SER A 259 -19.39 14.62 -3.82
N ALA A 260 -18.39 13.93 -3.26
CA ALA A 260 -17.13 13.69 -3.95
C ALA A 260 -17.27 12.58 -5.00
N LYS A 261 -16.76 12.84 -6.22
CA LYS A 261 -16.63 11.82 -7.26
C LYS A 261 -15.38 10.96 -7.00
N PRO A 262 -15.48 9.63 -7.10
CA PRO A 262 -14.30 8.76 -7.03
C PRO A 262 -13.30 9.08 -8.15
N ALA A 263 -12.01 9.10 -7.80
CA ALA A 263 -10.94 9.12 -8.79
C ALA A 263 -10.54 7.66 -9.11
N PRO A 264 -10.33 7.28 -10.39
CA PRO A 264 -10.06 5.90 -10.79
C PRO A 264 -8.92 5.23 -10.00
N ASP A 265 -7.80 5.93 -9.81
CA ASP A 265 -6.63 5.39 -9.10
C ASP A 265 -6.74 5.48 -7.57
N PHE A 266 -7.92 5.76 -7.03
CA PHE A 266 -8.14 5.91 -5.60
C PHE A 266 -9.25 5.00 -5.08
N MET A 267 -9.66 3.96 -5.81
CA MET A 267 -10.79 3.12 -5.38
C MET A 267 -10.56 2.38 -4.07
N VAL A 268 -9.34 1.91 -3.79
CA VAL A 268 -9.01 1.33 -2.47
C VAL A 268 -9.13 2.37 -1.35
N PHE A 269 -8.67 3.60 -1.60
CA PHE A 269 -8.83 4.70 -0.64
C PHE A 269 -10.31 5.04 -0.45
N ARG A 270 -11.07 5.17 -1.54
CA ARG A 270 -12.50 5.46 -1.56
C ARG A 270 -13.29 4.42 -0.78
N ALA A 271 -13.01 3.13 -0.98
CA ALA A 271 -13.61 2.04 -0.24
C ALA A 271 -13.37 2.18 1.27
N ARG A 272 -12.11 2.32 1.70
CA ARG A 272 -11.76 2.46 3.12
C ARG A 272 -12.33 3.71 3.76
N LEU A 273 -12.31 4.83 3.03
CA LEU A 273 -12.93 6.07 3.48
C LEU A 273 -14.44 5.87 3.67
N GLY A 274 -15.14 5.27 2.71
CA GLY A 274 -16.57 4.99 2.82
C GLY A 274 -16.91 4.05 3.98
N LEU A 275 -16.11 3.00 4.19
CA LEU A 275 -16.24 2.11 5.35
C LEU A 275 -16.00 2.86 6.67
N THR A 276 -15.03 3.77 6.72
CA THR A 276 -14.77 4.62 7.88
C THR A 276 -15.94 5.57 8.15
N VAL A 277 -16.42 6.27 7.12
CA VAL A 277 -17.59 7.18 7.19
C VAL A 277 -18.83 6.43 7.68
N ALA A 278 -19.11 5.25 7.12
CA ALA A 278 -20.24 4.42 7.53
C ALA A 278 -20.11 3.93 8.98
N THR A 279 -18.89 3.58 9.41
CA THR A 279 -18.64 3.15 10.79
C THR A 279 -18.85 4.29 11.77
N ILE A 280 -18.30 5.47 11.47
CA ILE A 280 -18.48 6.68 12.29
C ILE A 280 -19.96 7.08 12.37
N ALA A 281 -20.69 7.03 11.26
CA ALA A 281 -22.10 7.41 11.21
C ALA A 281 -23.05 6.38 11.86
N GLN A 282 -22.61 5.14 12.09
CA GLN A 282 -23.48 4.04 12.48
C GLN A 282 -24.27 4.28 13.77
N SER A 283 -23.69 4.98 14.74
CA SER A 283 -24.33 5.22 16.04
C SER A 283 -25.31 6.40 16.02
N SER A 284 -25.05 7.43 15.20
CA SER A 284 -25.85 8.67 15.20
C SER A 284 -26.81 8.79 14.02
N ASP A 285 -26.50 8.15 12.88
CA ASP A 285 -27.32 8.15 11.66
C ASP A 285 -27.16 6.79 10.92
N PRO A 286 -27.81 5.72 11.40
CA PRO A 286 -27.76 4.39 10.79
C PRO A 286 -28.19 4.37 9.32
N ASP A 287 -29.14 5.22 8.95
CA ASP A 287 -29.66 5.30 7.57
C ASP A 287 -28.62 5.91 6.63
N ALA A 288 -27.94 6.98 7.05
CA ALA A 288 -26.82 7.53 6.29
C ALA A 288 -25.66 6.53 6.18
N ALA A 289 -25.35 5.81 7.26
CA ALA A 289 -24.36 4.74 7.23
C ALA A 289 -24.73 3.65 6.20
N GLY A 290 -26.00 3.25 6.14
CA GLY A 290 -26.53 2.33 5.13
C GLY A 290 -26.38 2.85 3.70
N ARG A 291 -26.74 4.12 3.45
CA ARG A 291 -26.59 4.76 2.13
C ARG A 291 -25.13 4.85 1.68
N VAL A 292 -24.22 5.20 2.58
CA VAL A 292 -22.78 5.27 2.29
C VAL A 292 -22.23 3.89 1.92
N ARG A 293 -22.61 2.84 2.64
CA ARG A 293 -22.21 1.45 2.31
C ARG A 293 -22.72 1.01 0.95
N ALA A 294 -23.99 1.27 0.64
CA ALA A 294 -24.56 0.92 -0.65
C ALA A 294 -23.85 1.68 -1.79
N GLN A 295 -23.61 2.97 -1.61
CA GLN A 295 -22.87 3.79 -2.57
C GLN A 295 -21.46 3.24 -2.82
N VAL A 296 -20.68 2.98 -1.77
CA VAL A 296 -19.29 2.53 -1.94
C VAL A 296 -19.20 1.13 -2.57
N ALA A 297 -20.15 0.25 -2.25
CA ALA A 297 -20.23 -1.07 -2.89
C ALA A 297 -20.56 -0.95 -4.39
N ALA A 298 -21.51 -0.09 -4.76
CA ALA A 298 -21.83 0.17 -6.16
C ALA A 298 -20.64 0.77 -6.92
N GLU A 299 -19.96 1.78 -6.36
CA GLU A 299 -18.77 2.40 -6.95
C GLU A 299 -17.64 1.36 -7.19
N VAL A 300 -17.44 0.44 -6.24
CA VAL A 300 -16.42 -0.64 -6.37
C VAL A 300 -16.83 -1.73 -7.37
N ILE A 301 -18.12 -2.05 -7.45
CA ILE A 301 -18.63 -2.99 -8.47
C ILE A 301 -18.43 -2.40 -9.87
N GLU A 302 -18.77 -1.13 -10.05
CA GLU A 302 -18.58 -0.41 -11.31
C GLU A 302 -17.10 -0.34 -11.72
N SER A 303 -16.20 -0.10 -10.76
CA SER A 303 -14.77 -0.02 -11.05
C SER A 303 -14.12 -1.39 -11.29
N GLY A 304 -14.74 -2.49 -10.82
CA GLY A 304 -14.17 -3.83 -10.89
C GLY A 304 -12.88 -4.03 -10.07
N ASP A 305 -12.61 -3.19 -9.07
CA ASP A 305 -11.33 -3.24 -8.35
C ASP A 305 -11.31 -4.34 -7.29
N GLY A 306 -10.47 -5.37 -7.50
CA GLY A 306 -10.38 -6.52 -6.61
C GLY A 306 -9.94 -6.18 -5.18
N TYR A 307 -9.02 -5.24 -4.98
CA TYR A 307 -8.56 -4.88 -3.64
C TYR A 307 -9.63 -4.13 -2.86
N ALA A 308 -10.34 -3.20 -3.51
CA ALA A 308 -11.44 -2.47 -2.93
C ALA A 308 -12.60 -3.42 -2.59
N ALA A 309 -12.94 -4.35 -3.49
CA ALA A 309 -13.98 -5.35 -3.26
C ALA A 309 -13.66 -6.25 -2.06
N ARG A 310 -12.40 -6.72 -1.97
CA ARG A 310 -11.91 -7.49 -0.82
C ARG A 310 -12.01 -6.71 0.49
N ASP A 311 -11.64 -5.44 0.48
CA ASP A 311 -11.67 -4.60 1.69
C ASP A 311 -13.13 -4.40 2.16
N ILE A 312 -14.10 -4.24 1.25
CA ILE A 312 -15.54 -4.19 1.58
C ILE A 312 -16.03 -5.52 2.17
N LEU A 313 -15.71 -6.66 1.55
CA LEU A 313 -16.15 -7.98 2.03
C LEU A 313 -15.59 -8.35 3.41
N ARG A 314 -14.44 -7.80 3.79
CA ARG A 314 -13.82 -8.02 5.11
C ARG A 314 -14.32 -7.07 6.20
N HIS A 315 -15.13 -6.09 5.84
CA HIS A 315 -15.66 -5.16 6.81
C HIS A 315 -16.76 -5.85 7.64
N PRO A 316 -16.82 -5.67 8.97
CA PRO A 316 -17.84 -6.29 9.81
C PRO A 316 -19.26 -5.88 9.42
N LEU A 317 -19.40 -4.68 8.87
CA LEU A 317 -20.65 -4.13 8.36
C LEU A 317 -20.80 -4.35 6.83
N ALA A 318 -20.20 -5.41 6.28
CA ALA A 318 -20.30 -5.73 4.85
C ALA A 318 -21.77 -5.90 4.44
N TYR A 319 -22.14 -5.29 3.30
CA TYR A 319 -23.51 -5.23 2.85
C TYR A 319 -23.90 -6.48 2.05
N GLU A 320 -24.88 -7.23 2.55
CA GLU A 320 -25.27 -8.53 1.99
C GLU A 320 -25.74 -8.44 0.53
N ALA A 321 -26.48 -7.39 0.14
CA ALA A 321 -27.08 -7.33 -1.20
C ALA A 321 -26.05 -7.20 -2.34
N HIS A 322 -24.81 -6.82 -2.04
CA HIS A 322 -23.72 -6.72 -3.02
C HIS A 322 -22.65 -7.81 -2.85
N ARG A 323 -22.85 -8.74 -1.91
CA ARG A 323 -21.84 -9.73 -1.54
C ARG A 323 -21.41 -10.59 -2.72
N ASP A 324 -22.36 -11.14 -3.48
CA ASP A 324 -22.06 -12.06 -4.59
C ASP A 324 -21.29 -11.36 -5.72
N ALA A 325 -21.69 -10.14 -6.08
CA ALA A 325 -21.01 -9.35 -7.11
C ALA A 325 -19.57 -9.01 -6.68
N LEU A 326 -19.38 -8.54 -5.45
CA LEU A 326 -18.05 -8.25 -4.89
C LEU A 326 -17.20 -9.52 -4.78
N ALA A 327 -17.80 -10.65 -4.38
CA ALA A 327 -17.10 -11.93 -4.30
C ALA A 327 -16.67 -12.41 -5.69
N GLY A 328 -17.50 -12.21 -6.71
CA GLY A 328 -17.16 -12.47 -8.11
C GLY A 328 -15.96 -11.67 -8.58
N ILE A 329 -15.88 -10.38 -8.23
CA ILE A 329 -14.72 -9.51 -8.54
C ILE A 329 -13.46 -9.99 -7.83
N VAL A 330 -13.54 -10.33 -6.54
CA VAL A 330 -12.40 -10.86 -5.77
C VAL A 330 -11.90 -12.20 -6.36
N ALA A 331 -12.83 -13.08 -6.73
CA ALA A 331 -12.53 -14.37 -7.33
C ALA A 331 -11.87 -14.22 -8.71
N SER A 332 -12.42 -13.37 -9.59
CA SER A 332 -11.84 -13.13 -10.93
C SER A 332 -10.46 -12.45 -10.87
N SER A 333 -10.23 -11.64 -9.83
CA SER A 333 -8.93 -11.03 -9.52
C SER A 333 -7.90 -12.02 -8.95
N GLY A 334 -8.31 -13.24 -8.65
CA GLY A 334 -7.46 -14.30 -8.09
C GLY A 334 -7.01 -14.05 -6.64
N LEU A 335 -7.60 -13.08 -5.94
CA LEU A 335 -7.13 -12.65 -4.62
C LEU A 335 -7.31 -13.73 -3.56
N ARG A 336 -6.19 -14.21 -2.99
CA ARG A 336 -6.12 -15.32 -2.03
C ARG A 336 -6.78 -16.61 -2.52
N ALA A 337 -6.79 -16.84 -3.82
CA ALA A 337 -7.32 -18.08 -4.40
C ALA A 337 -6.53 -19.32 -3.96
N GLY A 338 -5.27 -19.17 -3.53
CA GLY A 338 -4.37 -20.26 -3.19
C GLY A 338 -3.85 -21.04 -4.39
N ILE A 339 -4.26 -20.66 -5.60
CA ILE A 339 -3.87 -21.29 -6.86
C ILE A 339 -3.93 -20.25 -7.99
N ILE A 340 -3.01 -20.37 -8.94
CA ILE A 340 -3.10 -19.72 -10.25
C ILE A 340 -3.47 -20.81 -11.26
N PRO A 341 -4.52 -20.64 -12.09
CA PRO A 341 -4.88 -21.63 -13.11
C PRO A 341 -3.67 -22.00 -13.97
N ALA A 342 -3.48 -23.29 -14.27
CA ALA A 342 -2.26 -23.80 -14.91
C ALA A 342 -1.83 -23.02 -16.17
N PRO A 343 -2.72 -22.68 -17.13
CA PRO A 343 -2.31 -21.88 -18.29
C PRO A 343 -1.75 -20.50 -17.93
N LEU A 344 -2.31 -19.85 -16.90
CA LEU A 344 -1.84 -18.56 -16.42
C LEU A 344 -0.53 -18.68 -15.64
N LEU A 345 -0.34 -19.76 -14.89
CA LEU A 345 0.89 -20.05 -14.18
C LEU A 345 2.04 -20.31 -15.16
N ASP A 346 1.79 -21.07 -16.23
CA ASP A 346 2.76 -21.32 -17.30
C ASP A 346 3.18 -20.01 -17.98
N THR A 347 2.22 -19.14 -18.32
CA THR A 347 2.53 -17.81 -18.85
C THR A 347 3.37 -17.00 -17.86
N LEU A 348 2.94 -16.91 -16.59
CA LEU A 348 3.64 -16.15 -15.56
C LEU A 348 5.09 -16.62 -15.36
N THR A 349 5.30 -17.93 -15.26
CA THR A 349 6.62 -18.52 -15.05
C THR A 349 7.52 -18.36 -16.27
N CYS A 350 6.97 -18.50 -17.48
CA CYS A 350 7.68 -18.21 -18.72
C CYS A 350 8.11 -16.73 -18.79
N SER A 351 7.19 -15.80 -18.52
CA SER A 351 7.51 -14.37 -18.49
C SER A 351 8.55 -14.03 -17.44
N ALA A 352 8.44 -14.59 -16.23
CA ALA A 352 9.43 -14.39 -15.17
C ALA A 352 10.82 -14.92 -15.58
N LYS A 353 10.88 -16.09 -16.20
CA LYS A 353 12.15 -16.65 -16.71
C LYS A 353 12.78 -15.74 -17.77
N THR A 354 12.01 -15.30 -18.75
CA THR A 354 12.50 -14.38 -19.79
C THR A 354 12.94 -13.03 -19.18
N ALA A 355 12.20 -12.51 -18.19
CA ALA A 355 12.60 -11.32 -17.46
C ALA A 355 13.94 -11.49 -16.73
N CYS A 356 14.17 -12.66 -16.11
CA CYS A 356 15.47 -13.01 -15.51
C CYS A 356 16.60 -12.98 -16.55
N GLU A 357 16.36 -13.55 -17.74
CA GLU A 357 17.34 -13.58 -18.84
C GLU A 357 17.67 -12.17 -19.34
N LEU A 358 16.65 -11.33 -19.55
CA LEU A 358 16.82 -9.93 -19.96
C LEU A 358 17.61 -9.12 -18.94
N LEU A 359 17.23 -9.21 -17.66
CA LEU A 359 17.90 -8.50 -16.57
C LEU A 359 19.35 -8.97 -16.40
N THR A 360 19.59 -10.29 -16.45
CA THR A 360 20.94 -10.87 -16.39
C THR A 360 21.81 -10.38 -17.55
N ALA A 361 21.27 -10.37 -18.77
CA ALA A 361 21.98 -9.88 -19.94
C ALA A 361 22.33 -8.39 -19.82
N ALA A 362 21.41 -7.58 -19.28
CA ALA A 362 21.63 -6.15 -19.06
C ALA A 362 22.69 -5.85 -17.98
N LEU A 363 22.86 -6.75 -17.00
CA LEU A 363 23.89 -6.63 -15.96
C LEU A 363 25.26 -7.17 -16.38
N ARG A 364 25.31 -8.07 -17.37
CA ARG A 364 26.58 -8.59 -17.93
C ARG A 364 27.19 -7.69 -18.99
N ARG A 365 26.38 -6.87 -19.67
CA ARG A 365 26.85 -5.86 -20.62
C ARG A 365 27.31 -4.62 -19.85
N ALA A 366 28.56 -4.62 -19.38
CA ALA A 366 29.24 -3.44 -18.85
C ALA A 366 30.65 -3.36 -19.44
#